data_AF-A0A925U2K7-F1
#
_entry.id   AF-A0A925U2K7-F1
#
_cell.length_a   1.000
_cell.length_b   1.000
_cell.length_c   1.000
_cell.angle_alpha   90.00
_cell.angle_beta   90.00
_cell.angle_gamma   90.00
#
_symmetry.space_group_name_H-M   'P 1'
#
loop_
_entity.id
_entity.type
_entity.pdbx_description
1 polymer ?
#
loop_
_entity_poly.entity_id
_entity_poly.type
_entity_poly.pdbx_seq_one_letter_code
_entity_poly.pdbx_strand_id
1 'polypeptide(L)'
;MTLRLLVAEGNTAETRTRNAAQSGLTPSAYYANVLQGLAPDAVVDICFPADPRANLHNSAGLAEYDGVAITGSALNLWKAEPESLAQVDFAREVFASHTPFFGSCWGLQVAAVAAGGAVRLNPKGREIGFGRKITLTESGRCHLLHQGRPASFDAPTVHGDEVGALPPDITVTASNGMTRVQAAEIRHLGGKFWGVQYHPEYDFDEIATVLERYGERLIADKLYATSEALAAHAHDIRALGRDRSRRDLAWRLSVDMDVLDPVMRLNEIANWIKYQVRPAK
;
A
#
# COMPACT_ATOMS: atom_id res chain seq x y z
N MET A 1 20.08 17.89 -3.69
CA MET A 1 19.06 18.58 -4.52
C MET A 1 17.69 18.11 -4.03
N THR A 2 16.74 19.01 -3.80
CA THR A 2 15.40 18.71 -3.26
C THR A 2 14.67 17.70 -4.14
N LEU A 3 14.18 16.58 -3.59
CA LEU A 3 13.38 15.59 -4.32
C LEU A 3 11.97 16.14 -4.63
N ARG A 4 11.41 15.81 -5.80
CA ARG A 4 10.01 16.10 -6.15
C ARG A 4 9.27 14.79 -6.28
N LEU A 5 8.38 14.50 -5.34
CA LEU A 5 7.57 13.29 -5.32
C LEU A 5 6.10 13.62 -5.59
N LEU A 6 5.41 12.71 -6.26
CA LEU A 6 3.96 12.81 -6.48
C LEU A 6 3.25 11.69 -5.72
N VAL A 7 2.23 12.04 -4.93
CA VAL A 7 1.30 11.07 -4.35
C VAL A 7 0.00 11.08 -5.15
N ALA A 8 -0.32 9.95 -5.76
CA ALA A 8 -1.58 9.70 -6.44
C ALA A 8 -2.60 9.11 -5.47
N GLU A 9 -3.66 9.86 -5.18
CA GLU A 9 -4.75 9.41 -4.33
C GLU A 9 -5.59 8.31 -5.00
N GLY A 10 -5.72 7.17 -4.32
CA GLY A 10 -6.52 6.04 -4.77
C GLY A 10 -8.04 6.21 -4.64
N ASN A 11 -8.50 7.16 -3.82
CA ASN A 11 -9.90 7.33 -3.43
C ASN A 11 -10.58 8.55 -4.08
N THR A 12 -11.88 8.43 -4.31
CA THR A 12 -12.76 9.54 -4.73
C THR A 12 -12.83 10.63 -3.67
N ALA A 13 -13.23 11.85 -4.06
CA ALA A 13 -13.42 12.99 -3.16
C ALA A 13 -14.33 12.68 -1.95
N GLU A 14 -15.42 11.94 -2.17
CA GLU A 14 -16.33 11.51 -1.10
C GLU A 14 -15.62 10.60 -0.09
N THR A 15 -14.89 9.59 -0.58
CA THR A 15 -14.19 8.63 0.29
C THR A 15 -13.04 9.30 1.03
N ARG A 16 -12.30 10.22 0.39
CA ARG A 16 -11.30 11.05 1.07
C ARG A 16 -11.89 11.86 2.23
N THR A 17 -13.07 12.46 2.02
CA THR A 17 -13.75 13.27 3.04
C THR A 17 -14.14 12.41 4.24
N ARG A 18 -14.71 11.22 3.99
CA ARG A 18 -15.02 10.25 5.06
C ARG A 18 -13.79 9.79 5.82
N ASN A 19 -12.69 9.50 5.12
CA ASN A 19 -11.44 9.07 5.74
C ASN A 19 -10.84 10.19 6.61
N ALA A 20 -10.78 11.42 6.11
CA ALA A 20 -10.28 12.57 6.86
C ALA A 20 -11.13 12.90 8.10
N ALA A 21 -12.45 12.71 8.03
CA ALA A 21 -13.33 12.89 9.18
C ALA A 21 -13.05 11.89 10.33
N GLN A 22 -12.43 10.75 10.03
CA GLN A 22 -12.11 9.71 11.02
C GLN A 22 -10.64 9.74 11.47
N SER A 23 -9.70 9.83 10.53
CA SER A 23 -8.25 9.79 10.79
C SER A 23 -7.61 11.17 10.96
N GLY A 24 -8.35 12.26 10.70
CA GLY A 24 -7.83 13.64 10.69
C GLY A 24 -7.04 14.03 9.43
N LEU A 25 -6.62 13.06 8.61
CA LEU A 25 -5.91 13.27 7.34
C LEU A 25 -6.56 12.47 6.21
N THR A 26 -6.42 12.96 4.97
CA THR A 26 -6.71 12.12 3.80
C THR A 26 -5.63 11.04 3.66
N PRO A 27 -5.91 9.90 3.01
CA PRO A 27 -4.90 8.87 2.75
C PRO A 27 -3.67 9.42 2.04
N SER A 28 -3.87 10.28 1.03
CA SER A 28 -2.78 10.99 0.34
C SER A 28 -1.95 11.90 1.24
N ALA A 29 -2.57 12.68 2.13
CA ALA A 29 -1.84 13.54 3.06
C ALA A 29 -1.05 12.73 4.09
N TYR A 30 -1.63 11.63 4.61
CA TYR A 30 -0.92 10.71 5.48
C TYR A 30 0.28 10.07 4.78
N TYR A 31 0.10 9.59 3.54
CA TYR A 31 1.19 9.00 2.75
C TYR A 31 2.29 10.03 2.45
N ALA A 32 1.93 11.28 2.15
CA ALA A 32 2.88 12.37 1.95
C ALA A 32 3.73 12.62 3.21
N ASN A 33 3.13 12.58 4.40
CA ASN A 33 3.86 12.69 5.67
C ASN A 33 4.86 11.54 5.85
N VAL A 34 4.48 10.30 5.48
CA VAL A 34 5.39 9.14 5.52
C VAL A 34 6.58 9.36 4.59
N LEU A 35 6.35 9.81 3.36
CA LEU A 35 7.42 10.11 2.40
C LEU A 35 8.34 11.23 2.89
N GLN A 36 7.79 12.31 3.44
CA GLN A 36 8.59 13.40 4.02
C GLN A 36 9.38 12.95 5.26
N GLY A 37 8.86 12.02 6.05
CA GLY A 37 9.58 11.41 7.16
C GLY A 37 10.80 10.60 6.70
N LEU A 38 10.69 9.91 5.56
CA LEU A 38 11.78 9.11 4.97
C LEU A 38 12.74 9.94 4.10
N ALA A 39 12.26 11.04 3.52
CA ALA A 39 13.02 11.96 2.70
C ALA A 39 12.67 13.41 3.09
N PRO A 40 13.28 13.95 4.16
CA PRO A 40 13.00 15.32 4.63
C PRO A 40 13.34 16.42 3.62
N ASP A 41 14.14 16.09 2.60
CA ASP A 41 14.50 16.96 1.48
C ASP A 41 13.49 16.91 0.32
N ALA A 42 12.38 16.17 0.46
CA ALA A 42 11.36 16.04 -0.58
C ALA A 42 10.26 17.11 -0.49
N VAL A 43 9.92 17.68 -1.64
CA VAL A 43 8.64 18.35 -1.90
C VAL A 43 7.68 17.27 -2.41
N VAL A 44 6.50 17.19 -1.81
CA VAL A 44 5.49 16.18 -2.15
C VAL A 44 4.23 16.86 -2.66
N ASP A 45 3.93 16.64 -3.94
CA ASP A 45 2.70 17.08 -4.58
C ASP A 45 1.64 15.95 -4.53
N ILE A 46 0.37 16.30 -4.67
CA ILE A 46 -0.75 15.34 -4.63
C ILE A 46 -1.64 15.52 -5.88
N CYS A 47 -1.98 14.40 -6.53
CA CYS A 47 -2.98 14.36 -7.61
C CYS A 47 -4.14 13.41 -7.28
N PHE A 48 -5.25 13.55 -8.01
CA PHE A 48 -6.52 12.88 -7.70
C PHE A 48 -7.06 12.11 -8.91
N PRO A 49 -6.42 11.01 -9.32
CA PRO A 49 -6.77 10.31 -10.56
C PRO A 49 -8.15 9.63 -10.55
N ALA A 50 -8.75 9.41 -9.38
CA ALA A 50 -10.12 8.94 -9.25
C ALA A 50 -11.17 10.02 -9.58
N ASP A 51 -10.80 11.30 -9.53
CA ASP A 51 -11.72 12.40 -9.73
C ASP A 51 -11.68 12.89 -11.19
N PRO A 52 -12.83 13.08 -11.86
CA PRO A 52 -12.86 13.52 -13.25
C PRO A 52 -12.09 14.83 -13.47
N ARG A 53 -11.03 14.77 -14.28
CA ARG A 53 -10.22 15.92 -14.72
C ARG A 53 -9.46 16.67 -13.60
N ALA A 54 -9.27 16.07 -12.43
CA ALA A 54 -8.58 16.73 -11.31
C ALA A 54 -7.06 16.49 -11.35
N ASN A 55 -6.29 17.54 -11.68
CA ASN A 55 -4.82 17.58 -11.62
C ASN A 55 -4.11 16.34 -12.19
N LEU A 56 -4.64 15.83 -13.31
CA LEU A 56 -4.06 14.68 -14.01
C LEU A 56 -2.86 15.12 -14.86
N HIS A 57 -1.74 14.44 -14.66
CA HIS A 57 -0.55 14.62 -15.47
C HIS A 57 -0.52 13.57 -16.59
N ASN A 58 -0.11 13.98 -17.79
CA ASN A 58 0.31 13.03 -18.83
C ASN A 58 1.75 12.56 -18.57
N SER A 59 2.23 11.58 -19.34
CA SER A 59 3.60 11.07 -19.25
C SER A 59 4.68 12.17 -19.23
N ALA A 60 4.55 13.24 -20.00
CA ALA A 60 5.51 14.36 -19.99
C ALA A 60 5.54 15.10 -18.64
N GLY A 61 4.36 15.41 -18.08
CA GLY A 61 4.27 16.04 -16.75
C GLY A 61 4.69 15.11 -15.61
N LEU A 62 4.50 13.79 -15.77
CA LEU A 62 4.94 12.79 -14.80
C LEU A 62 6.46 12.65 -14.77
N ALA A 63 7.13 12.78 -15.93
CA ALA A 63 8.59 12.74 -16.05
C ALA A 63 9.32 13.90 -15.34
N GLU A 64 8.60 14.93 -14.88
CA GLU A 64 9.17 16.02 -14.06
C GLU A 64 9.35 15.64 -12.58
N TYR A 65 8.76 14.52 -12.15
CA TYR A 65 8.88 14.01 -10.79
C TYR A 65 10.02 12.99 -10.69
N ASP A 66 10.69 12.96 -9.53
CA ASP A 66 11.72 11.96 -9.23
C ASP A 66 11.09 10.60 -8.86
N GLY A 67 9.82 10.59 -8.44
CA GLY A 67 9.09 9.38 -8.12
C GLY A 67 7.60 9.61 -7.88
N VAL A 68 6.78 8.58 -8.17
CA VAL A 68 5.34 8.58 -7.93
C VAL A 68 4.95 7.50 -6.91
N ALA A 69 4.08 7.80 -5.96
CA ALA A 69 3.52 6.83 -5.02
C ALA A 69 2.00 6.76 -5.18
N ILE A 70 1.41 5.56 -5.23
CA ILE A 70 -0.04 5.35 -5.30
C ILE A 70 -0.53 4.81 -3.95
N THR A 71 -1.53 5.48 -3.38
CA THR A 71 -2.10 5.10 -2.07
C THR A 71 -3.02 3.87 -2.17
N GLY A 72 -3.45 3.37 -1.01
CA GLY A 72 -4.57 2.43 -0.90
C GLY A 72 -5.92 3.03 -1.33
N SER A 73 -6.90 2.19 -1.61
CA SER A 73 -8.26 2.62 -1.99
C SER A 73 -9.34 1.70 -1.43
N ALA A 74 -10.54 2.27 -1.22
CA ALA A 74 -11.77 1.51 -0.96
C ALA A 74 -12.50 1.08 -2.25
N LEU A 75 -12.00 1.48 -3.43
CA LEU A 75 -12.51 1.07 -4.73
C LEU A 75 -12.18 -0.39 -5.03
N ASN A 76 -12.81 -0.95 -6.07
CA ASN A 76 -12.71 -2.37 -6.42
C ASN A 76 -12.52 -2.51 -7.94
N LEU A 77 -11.33 -2.92 -8.39
CA LEU A 77 -10.99 -2.96 -9.82
C LEU A 77 -11.83 -3.93 -10.64
N TRP A 78 -12.31 -5.01 -10.03
CA TRP A 78 -13.15 -6.01 -10.70
C TRP A 78 -14.54 -5.47 -11.09
N LYS A 79 -14.96 -4.31 -10.56
CA LYS A 79 -16.19 -3.63 -10.98
C LYS A 79 -16.00 -2.77 -12.24
N ALA A 80 -14.77 -2.42 -12.58
CA ALA A 80 -14.43 -1.57 -13.72
C ALA A 80 -15.20 -0.24 -13.77
N GLU A 81 -15.39 0.40 -12.61
CA GLU A 81 -16.05 1.71 -12.50
C GLU A 81 -15.16 2.83 -13.08
N PRO A 82 -15.73 3.92 -13.63
CA PRO A 82 -14.95 4.97 -14.30
C PRO A 82 -13.78 5.53 -13.49
N GLU A 83 -13.96 5.76 -12.20
CA GLU A 83 -12.93 6.23 -11.26
C GLU A 83 -11.81 5.21 -11.05
N SER A 84 -12.08 3.91 -11.21
CA SER A 84 -11.05 2.86 -11.14
C SER A 84 -10.29 2.75 -12.46
N LEU A 85 -10.98 2.88 -13.60
CA LEU A 85 -10.36 2.83 -14.92
C LEU A 85 -9.46 4.04 -15.18
N ALA A 86 -9.88 5.23 -14.76
CA ALA A 86 -9.06 6.44 -14.84
C ALA A 86 -7.70 6.29 -14.12
N GLN A 87 -7.69 5.55 -13.01
CA GLN A 87 -6.45 5.26 -12.27
C GLN A 87 -5.56 4.22 -12.95
N VAL A 88 -6.17 3.25 -13.64
CA VAL A 88 -5.42 2.32 -14.50
C VAL A 88 -4.76 3.09 -15.64
N ASP A 89 -5.47 4.02 -16.27
CA ASP A 89 -4.90 4.88 -17.32
C ASP A 89 -3.79 5.78 -16.77
N PHE A 90 -3.98 6.37 -15.60
CA PHE A 90 -2.93 7.11 -14.90
C PHE A 90 -1.67 6.26 -14.68
N ALA A 91 -1.79 5.02 -14.20
CA ALA A 91 -0.64 4.14 -14.00
C ALA A 91 0.05 3.76 -15.32
N ARG A 92 -0.69 3.65 -16.45
CA ARG A 92 -0.09 3.48 -17.78
C ARG A 92 0.74 4.70 -18.19
N GLU A 93 0.26 5.91 -17.92
CA GLU A 93 1.03 7.13 -18.16
C GLU A 93 2.28 7.21 -17.29
N VAL A 94 2.21 6.77 -16.03
CA VAL A 94 3.41 6.68 -15.16
C VAL A 94 4.42 5.69 -15.72
N PHE A 95 3.98 4.49 -16.14
CA PHE A 95 4.85 3.54 -16.83
C PHE A 95 5.51 4.16 -18.07
N ALA A 96 4.74 4.83 -18.94
CA ALA A 96 5.24 5.46 -20.17
C ALA A 96 6.18 6.65 -19.91
N SER A 97 6.07 7.32 -18.76
CA SER A 97 6.99 8.39 -18.36
C SER A 97 8.37 7.89 -17.93
N HIS A 98 8.49 6.58 -17.67
CA HIS A 98 9.66 5.93 -17.05
C HIS A 98 9.99 6.43 -15.62
N THR A 99 9.14 7.27 -15.03
CA THR A 99 9.28 7.72 -13.64
C THR A 99 9.14 6.51 -12.71
N PRO A 100 10.10 6.26 -11.80
CA PRO A 100 9.98 5.14 -10.87
C PRO A 100 8.78 5.35 -9.96
N PHE A 101 7.98 4.30 -9.75
CA PHE A 101 6.79 4.44 -8.91
C PHE A 101 6.51 3.25 -8.01
N PHE A 102 5.88 3.55 -6.88
CA PHE A 102 5.57 2.62 -5.81
C PHE A 102 4.08 2.59 -5.50
N GLY A 103 3.58 1.46 -4.98
CA GLY A 103 2.19 1.38 -4.52
C GLY A 103 1.95 0.34 -3.44
N SER A 104 1.09 0.71 -2.48
CA SER A 104 0.58 -0.18 -1.44
C SER A 104 -0.84 -0.63 -1.78
N CYS A 105 -1.15 -1.91 -1.59
CA CYS A 105 -2.45 -2.53 -1.79
C CYS A 105 -3.07 -2.20 -3.18
N TRP A 106 -3.98 -1.23 -3.22
CA TRP A 106 -4.59 -0.72 -4.45
C TRP A 106 -3.56 -0.33 -5.51
N GLY A 107 -2.43 0.30 -5.12
CA GLY A 107 -1.39 0.69 -6.08
C GLY A 107 -0.80 -0.51 -6.84
N LEU A 108 -0.55 -1.63 -6.14
CA LEU A 108 -0.10 -2.88 -6.78
C LEU A 108 -1.15 -3.44 -7.75
N GLN A 109 -2.42 -3.37 -7.36
CA GLN A 109 -3.54 -3.86 -8.16
C GLN A 109 -3.73 -3.03 -9.44
N VAL A 110 -3.70 -1.70 -9.32
CA VAL A 110 -3.78 -0.77 -10.46
C VAL A 110 -2.60 -0.97 -11.41
N ALA A 111 -1.37 -1.05 -10.88
CA ALA A 111 -0.18 -1.28 -11.71
C ALA A 111 -0.24 -2.64 -12.43
N ALA A 112 -0.74 -3.69 -11.78
CA ALA A 112 -0.93 -4.99 -12.41
C ALA A 112 -1.94 -4.93 -13.57
N VAL A 113 -3.10 -4.29 -13.38
CA VAL A 113 -4.09 -4.15 -14.45
C VAL A 113 -3.58 -3.25 -15.59
N ALA A 114 -2.87 -2.17 -15.25
CA ALA A 114 -2.25 -1.28 -16.24
C ALA A 114 -1.29 -2.05 -17.16
N ALA A 115 -0.53 -2.99 -16.60
CA ALA A 115 0.44 -3.84 -17.30
C ALA A 115 -0.18 -5.09 -17.96
N GLY A 116 -1.50 -5.23 -18.00
CA GLY A 116 -2.20 -6.32 -18.69
C GLY A 116 -2.55 -7.54 -17.83
N GLY A 117 -2.43 -7.42 -16.50
CA GLY A 117 -2.97 -8.39 -15.55
C GLY A 117 -4.46 -8.17 -15.25
N ALA A 118 -4.98 -8.90 -14.24
CA ALA A 118 -6.34 -8.74 -13.76
C ALA A 118 -6.44 -8.94 -12.24
N VAL A 119 -7.38 -8.24 -11.61
CA VAL A 119 -7.68 -8.32 -10.18
C VAL A 119 -8.99 -9.07 -9.99
N ARG A 120 -9.10 -9.82 -8.91
CA ARG A 120 -10.31 -10.56 -8.53
C ARG A 120 -10.48 -10.56 -7.02
N LEU A 121 -11.69 -10.89 -6.57
CA LEU A 121 -11.92 -11.18 -5.15
C LEU A 121 -11.00 -12.33 -4.70
N ASN A 122 -10.41 -12.16 -3.52
CA ASN A 122 -9.58 -13.20 -2.92
C ASN A 122 -10.49 -14.38 -2.50
N PRO A 123 -10.26 -15.60 -3.00
CA PRO A 123 -11.12 -16.76 -2.74
C PRO A 123 -10.96 -17.28 -1.31
N LYS A 124 -9.91 -16.83 -0.60
CA LYS A 124 -9.69 -17.09 0.83
C LYS A 124 -10.31 -16.01 1.71
N GLY A 125 -10.99 -15.04 1.12
CA GLY A 125 -11.58 -13.91 1.82
C GLY A 125 -10.56 -12.83 2.15
N ARG A 126 -10.90 -12.02 3.16
CA ARG A 126 -10.18 -10.80 3.52
C ARG A 126 -8.98 -11.10 4.40
N GLU A 127 -7.87 -10.43 4.12
CA GLU A 127 -6.74 -10.33 5.02
C GLU A 127 -6.71 -8.90 5.59
N ILE A 128 -6.94 -8.78 6.90
CA ILE A 128 -7.06 -7.48 7.59
C ILE A 128 -6.42 -7.53 8.98
N GLY A 129 -5.76 -6.44 9.37
CA GLY A 129 -4.99 -6.36 10.60
C GLY A 129 -3.51 -6.60 10.31
N PHE A 130 -2.91 -7.64 10.88
CA PHE A 130 -1.53 -8.03 10.59
C PHE A 130 -1.50 -9.28 9.71
N GLY A 131 -1.08 -9.11 8.46
CA GLY A 131 -0.83 -10.21 7.52
C GLY A 131 0.37 -11.02 7.99
N ARG A 132 0.23 -12.34 7.95
CA ARG A 132 1.15 -13.26 8.64
C ARG A 132 2.06 -13.99 7.68
N LYS A 133 3.31 -14.19 8.08
CA LYS A 133 4.30 -15.04 7.39
C LYS A 133 4.47 -14.66 5.91
N ILE A 134 4.50 -13.36 5.63
CA ILE A 134 4.85 -12.83 4.31
C ILE A 134 6.29 -13.25 4.05
N THR A 135 6.46 -14.16 3.09
CA THR A 135 7.71 -14.86 2.86
C THR A 135 8.28 -14.46 1.52
N LEU A 136 9.56 -14.08 1.52
CA LEU A 136 10.28 -13.71 0.31
C LEU A 136 10.44 -14.92 -0.60
N THR A 137 10.13 -14.74 -1.89
CA THR A 137 10.45 -15.72 -2.93
C THR A 137 11.96 -15.76 -3.15
N GLU A 138 12.46 -16.71 -3.95
CA GLU A 138 13.87 -16.74 -4.35
C GLU A 138 14.29 -15.41 -4.98
N SER A 139 13.51 -14.90 -5.93
CA SER A 139 13.73 -13.58 -6.53
C SER A 139 13.68 -12.46 -5.49
N GLY A 140 12.76 -12.55 -4.53
CA GLY A 140 12.62 -11.54 -3.48
C GLY A 140 13.79 -11.42 -2.51
N ARG A 141 14.46 -12.54 -2.19
CA ARG A 141 15.62 -12.57 -1.27
C ARG A 141 16.80 -11.75 -1.78
N CYS A 142 16.94 -11.65 -3.11
CA CYS A 142 18.00 -10.87 -3.76
C CYS A 142 17.51 -9.49 -4.23
N HIS A 143 16.24 -9.15 -4.01
CA HIS A 143 15.62 -7.94 -4.55
C HIS A 143 15.84 -6.74 -3.62
N LEU A 144 16.27 -5.60 -4.18
CA LEU A 144 16.56 -4.37 -3.43
C LEU A 144 15.35 -3.82 -2.66
N LEU A 145 14.12 -4.07 -3.14
CA LEU A 145 12.88 -3.76 -2.42
C LEU A 145 12.90 -4.28 -0.97
N HIS A 146 13.44 -5.49 -0.76
CA HIS A 146 13.42 -6.20 0.52
C HIS A 146 14.75 -6.15 1.26
N GLN A 147 15.71 -5.33 0.81
CA GLN A 147 16.99 -5.24 1.49
C GLN A 147 16.78 -4.81 2.95
N GLY A 148 17.31 -5.60 3.89
CA GLY A 148 17.11 -5.38 5.34
C GLY A 148 15.91 -6.10 5.95
N ARG A 149 15.02 -6.73 5.15
CA ARG A 149 13.94 -7.59 5.66
C ARG A 149 14.45 -8.99 5.99
N PRO A 150 13.88 -9.65 7.04
CA PRO A 150 14.04 -11.08 7.21
C PRO A 150 13.33 -11.85 6.08
N ALA A 151 13.67 -13.13 5.91
CA ALA A 151 13.10 -13.96 4.86
C ALA A 151 11.58 -14.21 5.01
N SER A 152 11.06 -14.05 6.22
CA SER A 152 9.63 -14.08 6.53
C SER A 152 9.35 -13.01 7.57
N PHE A 153 8.27 -12.25 7.39
CA PHE A 153 7.86 -11.14 8.25
C PHE A 153 6.33 -10.98 8.22
N ASP A 154 5.84 -10.13 9.11
CA ASP A 154 4.46 -9.68 9.16
C ASP A 154 4.37 -8.20 8.80
N ALA A 155 3.20 -7.79 8.33
CA ALA A 155 2.95 -6.41 7.95
C ALA A 155 1.46 -6.06 8.11
N PRO A 156 1.11 -4.76 8.28
CA PRO A 156 -0.27 -4.33 8.23
C PRO A 156 -0.91 -4.70 6.88
N THR A 157 -2.09 -5.31 6.88
CA THR A 157 -2.81 -5.71 5.66
C THR A 157 -4.26 -5.24 5.73
N VAL A 158 -4.80 -4.80 4.59
CA VAL A 158 -6.22 -4.47 4.42
C VAL A 158 -6.61 -4.73 2.97
N HIS A 159 -6.96 -5.98 2.64
CA HIS A 159 -7.42 -6.30 1.29
C HIS A 159 -8.43 -7.45 1.28
N GLY A 160 -9.38 -7.39 0.33
CA GLY A 160 -10.25 -8.52 -0.02
C GLY A 160 -10.15 -8.91 -1.49
N ASP A 161 -9.30 -8.20 -2.22
CA ASP A 161 -9.03 -8.37 -3.65
C ASP A 161 -7.54 -8.76 -3.78
N GLU A 162 -7.21 -9.55 -4.79
CA GLU A 162 -5.84 -9.92 -5.11
C GLU A 162 -5.56 -9.84 -6.61
N VAL A 163 -4.28 -9.69 -6.97
CA VAL A 163 -3.82 -9.90 -8.35
C VAL A 163 -4.10 -11.35 -8.74
N GLY A 164 -5.06 -11.54 -9.65
CA GLY A 164 -5.50 -12.83 -10.14
C GLY A 164 -4.71 -13.29 -11.35
N ALA A 165 -4.86 -12.60 -12.48
CA ALA A 165 -4.05 -12.83 -13.67
C ALA A 165 -2.78 -11.98 -13.58
N LEU A 166 -1.63 -12.63 -13.71
CA LEU A 166 -0.34 -11.97 -13.63
C LEU A 166 -0.07 -11.17 -14.92
N PRO A 167 0.47 -9.94 -14.83
CA PRO A 167 1.01 -9.23 -15.98
C PRO A 167 2.14 -10.03 -16.66
N PRO A 168 2.44 -9.82 -17.95
CA PRO A 168 3.49 -10.56 -18.65
C PRO A 168 4.89 -10.40 -18.07
N ASP A 169 5.26 -9.19 -17.62
CA ASP A 169 6.58 -8.87 -17.04
C ASP A 169 6.44 -8.49 -15.57
N ILE A 170 6.18 -9.51 -14.75
CA ILE A 170 6.11 -9.42 -13.28
C ILE A 170 7.11 -10.35 -12.62
N THR A 171 7.82 -9.83 -11.63
CA THR A 171 8.61 -10.62 -10.69
C THR A 171 7.93 -10.58 -9.32
N VAL A 172 7.29 -11.68 -8.93
CA VAL A 172 6.71 -11.82 -7.59
C VAL A 172 7.84 -12.02 -6.58
N THR A 173 7.95 -11.10 -5.61
CA THR A 173 9.05 -11.07 -4.64
C THR A 173 8.62 -11.52 -3.25
N ALA A 174 7.33 -11.53 -2.92
CA ALA A 174 6.82 -12.10 -1.68
C ALA A 174 5.42 -12.72 -1.85
N SER A 175 5.10 -13.70 -1.02
CA SER A 175 3.77 -14.33 -0.94
C SER A 175 3.46 -14.77 0.48
N ASN A 176 2.21 -15.13 0.76
CA ASN A 176 1.87 -15.81 2.01
C ASN A 176 0.69 -16.79 1.84
N GLY A 177 0.18 -17.30 2.96
CA GLY A 177 -0.96 -18.21 2.99
C GLY A 177 -2.26 -17.63 2.43
N MET A 178 -2.41 -16.30 2.35
CA MET A 178 -3.62 -15.62 1.90
C MET A 178 -3.56 -15.17 0.43
N THR A 179 -2.43 -14.64 -0.02
CA THR A 179 -2.29 -14.07 -1.36
C THR A 179 -0.96 -14.46 -2.00
N ARG A 180 -1.03 -14.84 -3.28
CA ARG A 180 0.16 -15.26 -4.06
C ARG A 180 1.11 -14.12 -4.35
N VAL A 181 0.60 -12.89 -4.47
CA VAL A 181 1.36 -11.69 -4.79
C VAL A 181 1.29 -10.72 -3.61
N GLN A 182 2.14 -10.91 -2.60
CA GLN A 182 2.27 -9.97 -1.48
C GLN A 182 3.22 -8.81 -1.81
N ALA A 183 4.18 -9.03 -2.70
CA ALA A 183 5.03 -7.98 -3.25
C ALA A 183 5.51 -8.35 -4.65
N ALA A 184 5.73 -7.35 -5.50
CA ALA A 184 6.22 -7.55 -6.86
C ALA A 184 6.99 -6.35 -7.42
N GLU A 185 7.86 -6.63 -8.37
CA GLU A 185 8.28 -5.67 -9.40
C GLU A 185 7.48 -5.95 -10.68
N ILE A 186 6.97 -4.90 -11.32
CA ILE A 186 6.26 -4.98 -12.61
C ILE A 186 6.94 -4.02 -13.59
N ARG A 187 7.20 -4.49 -14.81
CA ARG A 187 7.72 -3.65 -15.89
C ARG A 187 6.71 -3.54 -17.01
N HIS A 188 6.55 -2.34 -17.53
CA HIS A 188 5.60 -2.08 -18.61
C HIS A 188 5.97 -0.77 -19.31
N LEU A 189 5.87 -0.73 -20.64
CA LEU A 189 6.19 0.45 -21.47
C LEU A 189 7.55 1.10 -21.14
N GLY A 190 8.57 0.31 -20.81
CA GLY A 190 9.88 0.80 -20.41
C GLY A 190 9.98 1.32 -18.96
N GLY A 191 8.85 1.56 -18.30
CA GLY A 191 8.77 1.92 -16.89
C GLY A 191 8.83 0.73 -15.95
N LYS A 192 9.05 1.03 -14.67
CA LYS A 192 9.23 0.04 -13.60
C LYS A 192 8.46 0.46 -12.35
N PHE A 193 7.69 -0.48 -11.83
CA PHE A 193 6.88 -0.37 -10.62
C PHE A 193 7.39 -1.32 -9.55
N TRP A 194 7.47 -0.85 -8.31
CA TRP A 194 7.61 -1.70 -7.12
C TRP A 194 6.34 -1.60 -6.29
N GLY A 195 5.84 -2.70 -5.75
CA GLY A 195 4.67 -2.59 -4.89
C GLY A 195 4.43 -3.79 -4.02
N VAL A 196 3.53 -3.57 -3.08
CA VAL A 196 3.17 -4.50 -2.01
C VAL A 196 1.66 -4.56 -1.86
N GLN A 197 1.13 -5.72 -1.49
CA GLN A 197 -0.31 -5.89 -1.23
C GLN A 197 -0.68 -5.45 0.20
N TYR A 198 0.31 -5.42 1.09
CA TYR A 198 0.23 -4.92 2.45
C TYR A 198 0.47 -3.39 2.52
N HIS A 199 0.40 -2.81 3.72
CA HIS A 199 0.46 -1.38 4.01
C HIS A 199 1.64 -1.06 4.94
N PRO A 200 2.89 -1.02 4.45
CA PRO A 200 4.04 -0.62 5.26
C PRO A 200 3.89 0.79 5.85
N GLU A 201 3.12 1.66 5.17
CA GLU A 201 2.85 3.02 5.61
C GLU A 201 1.92 3.10 6.82
N TYR A 202 1.07 2.11 7.06
CA TYR A 202 0.09 2.15 8.17
C TYR A 202 0.78 1.99 9.52
N ASP A 203 0.42 2.87 10.44
CA ASP A 203 0.75 2.70 11.84
C ASP A 203 -0.37 1.99 12.62
N PHE A 204 -0.17 1.83 13.91
CA PHE A 204 -1.10 1.14 14.78
C PHE A 204 -2.45 1.86 14.88
N ASP A 205 -2.47 3.20 14.82
CA ASP A 205 -3.73 3.95 14.90
C ASP A 205 -4.53 3.80 13.60
N GLU A 206 -3.87 3.87 12.44
CA GLU A 206 -4.51 3.62 11.14
C GLU A 206 -5.09 2.21 11.05
N ILE A 207 -4.37 1.17 11.52
CA ILE A 207 -4.87 -0.21 11.52
C ILE A 207 -6.12 -0.31 12.40
N ALA A 208 -6.09 0.23 13.62
CA ALA A 208 -7.22 0.18 14.53
C ALA A 208 -8.44 0.93 13.97
N THR A 209 -8.21 2.11 13.39
CA THR A 209 -9.25 2.94 12.75
C THR A 209 -9.87 2.21 11.55
N VAL A 210 -9.07 1.50 10.76
CA VAL A 210 -9.59 0.69 9.66
C VAL A 210 -10.43 -0.49 10.17
N LEU A 211 -9.99 -1.19 11.22
CA LEU A 211 -10.79 -2.27 11.82
C LEU A 211 -12.17 -1.78 12.25
N GLU A 212 -12.22 -0.65 12.95
CA GLU A 212 -13.47 -0.02 13.40
C GLU A 212 -14.35 0.44 12.22
N ARG A 213 -13.74 1.01 11.18
CA ARG A 213 -14.45 1.42 9.96
C ARG A 213 -15.12 0.26 9.25
N TYR A 214 -14.45 -0.89 9.18
CA TYR A 214 -15.06 -2.08 8.58
C TYR A 214 -16.16 -2.68 9.47
N GLY A 215 -15.98 -2.64 10.80
CA GLY A 215 -17.02 -2.93 11.78
C GLY A 215 -17.81 -4.20 11.49
N GLU A 216 -19.13 -4.05 11.31
CA GLU A 216 -20.07 -5.15 11.04
C GLU A 216 -19.68 -6.02 9.85
N ARG A 217 -18.96 -5.47 8.86
CA ARG A 217 -18.49 -6.25 7.71
C ARG A 217 -17.50 -7.33 8.13
N LEU A 218 -16.65 -7.10 9.12
CA LEU A 218 -15.72 -8.12 9.60
C LEU A 218 -16.42 -9.21 10.41
N ILE A 219 -17.57 -8.90 11.00
CA ILE A 219 -18.44 -9.87 11.67
C ILE A 219 -19.15 -10.73 10.62
N ALA A 220 -19.70 -10.10 9.57
CA ALA A 220 -20.31 -10.78 8.44
C ALA A 220 -19.30 -11.70 7.70
N ASP A 221 -18.05 -11.25 7.55
CA ASP A 221 -16.93 -12.02 7.00
C ASP A 221 -16.42 -13.12 7.97
N LYS A 222 -16.99 -13.23 9.18
CA LYS A 222 -16.63 -14.17 10.26
C LYS A 222 -15.18 -14.05 10.75
N LEU A 223 -14.59 -12.87 10.59
CA LEU A 223 -13.26 -12.54 11.12
C LEU A 223 -13.33 -12.17 12.61
N TYR A 224 -14.47 -11.65 13.06
CA TYR A 224 -14.75 -11.41 14.48
C TYR A 224 -16.10 -12.01 14.86
N ALA A 225 -16.19 -12.53 16.08
CA ALA A 225 -17.43 -13.08 16.60
C ALA A 225 -18.45 -11.98 16.95
N THR A 226 -17.98 -10.84 17.50
CA THR A 226 -18.84 -9.74 17.95
C THR A 226 -18.17 -8.38 17.73
N SER A 227 -18.98 -7.31 17.82
CA SER A 227 -18.53 -5.91 17.82
C SER A 227 -17.57 -5.62 18.98
N GLU A 228 -17.82 -6.20 20.15
CA GLU A 228 -17.01 -6.00 21.35
C GLU A 228 -15.63 -6.63 21.18
N ALA A 229 -15.56 -7.82 20.57
CA ALA A 229 -14.28 -8.48 20.27
C ALA A 229 -13.44 -7.65 19.28
N LEU A 230 -14.07 -7.09 18.25
CA LEU A 230 -13.41 -6.19 17.30
C LEU A 230 -12.92 -4.92 17.99
N ALA A 231 -13.77 -4.26 18.78
CA ALA A 231 -13.41 -3.03 19.49
C ALA A 231 -12.27 -3.27 20.50
N ALA A 232 -12.30 -4.39 21.23
CA ALA A 232 -11.21 -4.77 22.13
C ALA A 232 -9.89 -4.97 21.38
N HIS A 233 -9.93 -5.62 20.21
CA HIS A 233 -8.73 -5.81 19.40
C HIS A 233 -8.17 -4.47 18.87
N ALA A 234 -9.01 -3.59 18.33
CA ALA A 234 -8.60 -2.25 17.91
C ALA A 234 -8.03 -1.43 19.09
N HIS A 235 -8.63 -1.54 20.27
CA HIS A 235 -8.12 -0.90 21.48
C HIS A 235 -6.71 -1.39 21.84
N ASP A 236 -6.47 -2.70 21.86
CA ASP A 236 -5.16 -3.28 22.14
C ASP A 236 -4.10 -2.81 21.14
N ILE A 237 -4.45 -2.74 19.85
CA ILE A 237 -3.55 -2.24 18.79
C ILE A 237 -3.17 -0.78 19.06
N ARG A 238 -4.13 0.11 19.35
CA ARG A 238 -3.82 1.51 19.70
C ARG A 238 -2.98 1.62 20.96
N ALA A 239 -3.28 0.82 21.98
CA ALA A 239 -2.53 0.82 23.22
C ALA A 239 -1.07 0.41 22.99
N LEU A 240 -0.81 -0.60 22.15
CA LEU A 240 0.53 -1.00 21.74
C LEU A 240 1.23 0.09 20.90
N GLY A 241 0.49 0.78 20.04
CA GLY A 241 0.99 1.91 19.26
C GLY A 241 1.50 3.06 20.14
N ARG A 242 0.79 3.36 21.24
CA ARG A 242 1.14 4.40 22.21
C ARG A 242 2.30 4.01 23.12
N ASP A 243 2.38 2.75 23.52
CA ASP A 243 3.47 2.20 24.33
C ASP A 243 3.95 0.86 23.76
N ARG A 244 4.97 0.94 22.92
CA ARG A 244 5.58 -0.23 22.24
C ARG A 244 6.38 -1.12 23.18
N SER A 245 6.59 -0.73 24.44
CA SER A 245 7.25 -1.56 25.45
C SER A 245 6.32 -2.61 26.08
N ARG A 246 5.01 -2.53 25.81
CA ARG A 246 3.97 -3.45 26.32
C ARG A 246 4.07 -4.85 25.71
N ARG A 247 4.98 -5.66 26.28
CA ARG A 247 5.22 -7.05 25.87
C ARG A 247 3.98 -7.94 25.94
N ASP A 248 3.07 -7.67 26.87
CA ASP A 248 1.80 -8.37 27.00
C ASP A 248 0.87 -8.13 25.79
N LEU A 249 0.84 -6.89 25.27
CA LEU A 249 0.10 -6.54 24.07
C LEU A 249 0.78 -7.09 22.81
N ALA A 250 2.10 -6.92 22.68
CA ALA A 250 2.86 -7.46 21.56
C ALA A 250 2.68 -8.98 21.45
N TRP A 251 2.78 -9.71 22.57
CA TRP A 251 2.53 -11.15 22.60
C TRP A 251 1.11 -11.50 22.15
N ARG A 252 0.10 -10.84 22.74
CA ARG A 252 -1.33 -11.14 22.47
C ARG A 252 -1.70 -10.87 21.02
N LEU A 253 -1.22 -9.77 20.45
CA LEU A 253 -1.40 -9.41 19.05
C LEU A 253 -0.46 -10.21 18.12
N SER A 254 0.51 -10.92 18.71
CA SER A 254 1.57 -11.66 18.03
C SER A 254 2.36 -10.80 17.05
N VAL A 255 2.73 -9.59 17.47
CA VAL A 255 3.44 -8.59 16.68
C VAL A 255 4.90 -8.54 17.14
N ASP A 256 5.83 -8.67 16.19
CA ASP A 256 7.27 -8.63 16.44
C ASP A 256 7.91 -7.33 15.90
N MET A 257 9.25 -7.27 15.90
CA MET A 257 10.01 -6.07 15.53
C MET A 257 9.81 -5.62 14.08
N ASP A 258 9.44 -6.55 13.19
CA ASP A 258 9.12 -6.26 11.79
C ASP A 258 7.93 -5.31 11.60
N VAL A 259 7.07 -5.20 12.61
CA VAL A 259 5.94 -4.27 12.66
C VAL A 259 6.11 -3.20 13.75
N LEU A 260 6.71 -3.54 14.91
CA LEU A 260 6.92 -2.60 16.02
C LEU A 260 7.96 -1.52 15.69
N ASP A 261 9.03 -1.88 14.96
CA ASP A 261 10.06 -0.93 14.53
C ASP A 261 9.59 -0.21 13.25
N PRO A 262 9.40 1.12 13.29
CA PRO A 262 9.00 1.86 12.10
C PRO A 262 10.05 1.80 10.99
N VAL A 263 11.35 1.63 11.32
CA VAL A 263 12.41 1.49 10.31
C VAL A 263 12.22 0.19 9.53
N MET A 264 11.95 -0.92 10.22
CA MET A 264 11.64 -2.18 9.56
C MET A 264 10.30 -2.07 8.83
N ARG A 265 9.26 -1.56 9.48
CA ARG A 265 7.91 -1.47 8.89
C ARG A 265 7.89 -0.67 7.57
N LEU A 266 8.62 0.44 7.51
CA LEU A 266 8.69 1.33 6.34
C LEU A 266 9.75 0.92 5.30
N ASN A 267 10.41 -0.22 5.49
CA ASN A 267 11.60 -0.61 4.74
C ASN A 267 11.40 -0.61 3.22
N GLU A 268 10.27 -1.10 2.71
CA GLU A 268 10.00 -1.16 1.27
C GLU A 268 9.92 0.24 0.64
N ILE A 269 9.25 1.17 1.31
CA ILE A 269 9.13 2.57 0.85
C ILE A 269 10.50 3.25 0.91
N ALA A 270 11.24 3.04 2.01
CA ALA A 270 12.59 3.58 2.15
C ALA A 270 13.55 3.05 1.07
N ASN A 271 13.47 1.76 0.75
CA ASN A 271 14.26 1.13 -0.30
C ASN A 271 13.86 1.61 -1.70
N TRP A 272 12.57 1.83 -1.95
CA TRP A 272 12.12 2.45 -3.19
C TRP A 272 12.72 3.85 -3.36
N ILE A 273 12.65 4.70 -2.34
CA ILE A 273 13.27 6.04 -2.39
C ILE A 273 14.78 5.92 -2.65
N LYS A 274 15.45 5.03 -1.91
CA LYS A 274 16.92 4.89 -1.97
C LYS A 274 17.42 4.33 -3.30
N TYR A 275 16.75 3.32 -3.85
CA TYR A 275 17.27 2.54 -4.98
C TYR A 275 16.57 2.79 -6.31
N GLN A 276 15.40 3.44 -6.30
CA GLN A 276 14.67 3.81 -7.52
C GLN A 276 14.65 5.32 -7.72
N VAL A 277 14.22 6.09 -6.71
CA VAL A 277 14.02 7.54 -6.85
C VAL A 277 15.35 8.30 -6.89
N ARG A 278 16.18 8.18 -5.85
CA ARG A 278 17.42 8.96 -5.74
C ARG A 278 18.43 8.70 -6.88
N PRO A 279 18.60 7.47 -7.41
CA PRO A 279 19.51 7.22 -8.53
C PRO A 279 18.98 7.66 -9.89
N ALA A 280 17.67 7.88 -10.03
CA ALA A 280 17.06 8.33 -11.28
C ALA A 280 17.18 9.85 -11.49
N LYS A 281 17.64 10.57 -10.46
CA LYS A 281 17.89 12.00 -10.45
C LYS A 281 19.34 12.35 -10.79
#